data_AF-A0AA37TY68-F1
#
_entry.id   AF-A0AA37TY68-F1
#
_cell.length_a   1.000
_cell.length_b   1.000
_cell.length_c   1.000
_cell.angle_alpha   90.00
_cell.angle_beta   90.00
_cell.angle_gamma   90.00
#
_symmetry.space_group_name_H-M   'P 1'
#
loop_
_entity.id
_entity.type
_entity.pdbx_description
1 polymer ?
#
loop_
_entity_poly.entity_id
_entity_poly.type
_entity_poly.pdbx_seq_one_letter_code
_entity_poly.pdbx_strand_id
1 'polypeptide(L)'
;MTIHKKSMSVLFFAVILNYVAQIPYYFHQYYFPHHIAPNWSGVALLVLTLIWFLVGYFRFVDGKRYGWSLLLSFLSAQVLFYGHSLVLSFFGGGTIAQLRTHSPFLLVIFLIGDLNFLVAMYYLVWMLYKRQR
;
A
#
# COMPACT_ATOMS: atom_id res chain seq x y z
N MET A 1 -12.47 -20.37 -12.97
CA MET A 1 -12.22 -19.87 -11.60
C MET A 1 -10.73 -19.69 -11.26
N THR A 2 -9.81 -20.36 -11.97
CA THR A 2 -8.34 -20.33 -11.76
C THR A 2 -7.66 -19.02 -12.17
N ILE A 3 -8.20 -18.31 -13.16
CA ILE A 3 -7.64 -17.04 -13.68
C ILE A 3 -7.71 -15.91 -12.62
N HIS A 4 -8.73 -15.92 -11.75
CA HIS A 4 -8.88 -14.93 -10.67
C HIS A 4 -7.81 -15.04 -9.58
N LYS A 5 -7.37 -16.25 -9.23
CA LYS A 5 -6.38 -16.45 -8.16
C LYS A 5 -5.00 -15.93 -8.55
N LYS A 6 -4.59 -16.14 -9.82
CA LYS A 6 -3.32 -15.61 -10.35
C LYS A 6 -3.31 -14.08 -10.50
N SER A 7 -4.47 -13.47 -10.70
CA SER A 7 -4.59 -12.01 -10.67
C SER A 7 -4.36 -11.50 -9.24
N MET A 8 -5.09 -12.03 -8.26
CA MET A 8 -5.04 -11.54 -6.86
C MET A 8 -3.66 -11.66 -6.21
N SER A 9 -2.81 -12.61 -6.63
CA SER A 9 -1.43 -12.68 -6.12
C SER A 9 -0.62 -11.42 -6.40
N VAL A 10 -0.87 -10.72 -7.51
CA VAL A 10 -0.18 -9.45 -7.81
C VAL A 10 -0.50 -8.40 -6.74
N LEU A 11 -1.78 -8.27 -6.37
CA LEU A 11 -2.21 -7.37 -5.29
C LEU A 11 -1.53 -7.76 -3.97
N PHE A 12 -1.55 -9.06 -3.64
CA PHE A 12 -0.94 -9.56 -2.42
C PHE A 12 0.54 -9.19 -2.32
N PHE A 13 1.33 -9.55 -3.33
CA PHE A 13 2.77 -9.29 -3.30
C PHE A 13 3.09 -7.80 -3.34
N ALA A 14 2.35 -6.98 -4.10
CA ALA A 14 2.55 -5.54 -4.12
C ALA A 14 2.33 -4.90 -2.73
N VAL A 15 1.24 -5.29 -2.05
CA VAL A 15 0.95 -4.79 -0.69
C VAL A 15 2.00 -5.27 0.30
N ILE A 16 2.29 -6.58 0.34
CA ILE A 16 3.29 -7.12 1.27
C ILE A 16 4.67 -6.50 1.06
N LEU A 17 5.11 -6.36 -0.20
CA LEU A 17 6.38 -5.73 -0.52
C LEU A 17 6.43 -4.28 -0.03
N ASN A 18 5.33 -3.54 -0.15
CA ASN A 18 5.24 -2.17 0.36
C ASN A 18 5.34 -2.11 1.90
N TYR A 19 4.71 -3.03 2.63
CA TYR A 19 4.87 -3.13 4.10
C TYR A 19 6.30 -3.50 4.49
N VAL A 20 6.91 -4.46 3.79
CA VAL A 20 8.29 -4.87 4.03
C VAL A 20 9.26 -3.72 3.76
N ALA A 21 9.04 -2.91 2.73
CA ALA A 21 9.86 -1.76 2.37
C ALA A 21 9.88 -0.65 3.45
N GLN A 22 8.87 -0.61 4.33
CA GLN A 22 8.84 0.35 5.45
C GLN A 22 9.93 0.09 6.50
N ILE A 23 10.35 -1.16 6.66
CA ILE A 23 11.40 -1.54 7.62
C ILE A 23 12.74 -0.90 7.22
N PRO A 24 13.31 -1.19 6.02
CA PRO A 24 14.59 -0.62 5.62
C PRO A 24 14.48 0.89 5.37
N TYR A 25 13.32 1.41 4.96
CA TYR A 25 13.05 2.86 4.93
C TYR A 25 13.25 3.52 6.29
N TYR A 26 12.62 2.95 7.33
CA TYR A 26 12.70 3.48 8.68
C TYR A 26 14.15 3.54 9.20
N PHE A 27 14.89 2.46 8.99
CA PHE A 27 16.28 2.39 9.44
C PHE A 27 17.17 3.42 8.73
N HIS A 28 17.04 3.53 7.40
CA HIS A 28 17.84 4.45 6.60
C HIS A 28 17.50 5.92 6.90
N GLN A 29 16.22 6.27 7.01
CA GLN A 29 15.78 7.66 7.09
C GLN A 29 15.77 8.20 8.52
N TYR A 30 15.49 7.36 9.53
CA TYR A 30 15.28 7.82 10.91
C TYR A 30 16.29 7.22 11.90
N TYR A 31 16.49 5.90 11.88
CA TYR A 31 17.29 5.26 12.94
C TYR A 31 18.79 5.48 12.79
N PHE A 32 19.38 5.23 11.62
CA PHE A 32 20.82 5.40 11.45
C PHE A 32 21.27 6.87 11.49
N PRO A 33 20.54 7.84 10.90
CA PRO A 33 20.97 9.24 10.94
C PRO A 33 20.68 9.93 12.27
N HIS A 34 19.65 9.51 13.00
CA HIS A 34 19.13 10.29 14.15
C HIS A 34 18.88 9.46 15.42
N HIS A 35 19.05 8.13 15.38
CA HIS A 35 18.75 7.21 16.49
C HIS A 35 17.34 7.37 17.09
N ILE A 36 16.39 7.88 16.29
CA ILE A 36 15.01 8.05 16.71
C ILE A 36 14.40 6.65 16.85
N ALA A 37 13.75 6.39 17.98
CA ALA A 37 13.01 5.15 18.23
C ALA A 37 11.67 5.14 17.48
N PRO A 38 11.12 3.96 17.13
CA PRO A 38 9.91 3.91 16.33
C PRO A 38 8.74 4.36 17.19
N ASN A 39 7.89 5.23 16.63
CA ASN A 39 6.66 5.61 17.29
C ASN A 39 5.70 4.41 17.32
N TRP A 40 5.45 3.87 18.51
CA TRP A 40 4.58 2.71 18.72
C TRP A 40 3.17 2.87 18.16
N SER A 41 2.62 4.09 18.18
CA SER A 41 1.30 4.35 17.58
C SER A 41 1.32 4.18 16.07
N GLY A 42 2.37 4.64 15.40
CA GLY A 42 2.57 4.46 13.95
C GLY A 42 2.78 2.98 13.60
N VAL A 43 3.58 2.26 14.39
CA VAL A 43 3.78 0.81 14.23
C VAL A 43 2.45 0.05 14.41
N ALA A 44 1.67 0.38 15.44
CA ALA A 44 0.38 -0.26 15.69
C ALA A 44 -0.60 -0.02 14.53
N LEU A 45 -0.68 1.21 14.01
CA LEU A 45 -1.50 1.52 12.84
C LEU A 45 -1.06 0.75 11.59
N LEU A 46 0.25 0.60 11.38
CA LEU A 46 0.81 -0.19 10.28
C LEU A 46 0.45 -1.68 10.42
N VAL A 47 0.53 -2.25 11.62
CA VAL A 47 0.08 -3.62 11.87
C VAL A 47 -1.42 -3.78 11.65
N LEU A 48 -2.23 -2.85 12.14
CA LEU A 48 -3.69 -2.91 11.99
C LEU A 48 -4.12 -2.82 10.52
N THR A 49 -3.48 -1.95 9.74
CA THR A 49 -3.75 -1.81 8.30
C THR A 49 -3.30 -3.05 7.51
N LEU A 50 -2.21 -3.71 7.92
CA LEU A 50 -1.81 -5.00 7.37
C LEU A 50 -2.84 -6.09 7.68
N ILE A 51 -3.29 -6.19 8.93
CA ILE A 51 -4.33 -7.15 9.33
C ILE A 51 -5.62 -6.91 8.54
N TRP A 52 -6.02 -5.64 8.39
CA TRP A 52 -7.19 -5.26 7.58
C TRP A 52 -7.08 -5.77 6.15
N PHE A 53 -5.92 -5.58 5.51
CA PHE A 53 -5.65 -6.13 4.19
C PHE A 53 -5.74 -7.66 4.17
N LEU A 54 -5.02 -8.34 5.06
CA LEU A 54 -4.95 -9.81 5.09
C LEU A 54 -6.34 -10.43 5.29
N VAL A 55 -7.11 -9.91 6.24
CA VAL A 55 -8.48 -10.36 6.51
C VAL A 55 -9.36 -10.09 5.28
N GLY A 56 -9.32 -8.90 4.70
CA GLY A 56 -10.09 -8.60 3.49
C GLY A 56 -9.73 -9.52 2.32
N TYR A 57 -8.43 -9.68 2.07
CA TYR A 57 -7.87 -10.48 0.98
C TYR A 57 -8.27 -11.95 1.09
N PHE A 58 -7.95 -12.62 2.21
CA PHE A 58 -8.23 -14.05 2.35
C PHE A 58 -9.72 -14.34 2.31
N ARG A 59 -10.54 -13.48 2.93
CA ARG A 59 -11.99 -13.65 2.94
C ARG A 59 -12.62 -13.40 1.57
N PHE A 60 -12.05 -12.49 0.78
CA PHE A 60 -12.44 -12.30 -0.60
C PHE A 60 -12.07 -13.52 -1.46
N VAL A 61 -10.87 -14.08 -1.30
CA VAL A 61 -10.42 -15.30 -2.00
C VAL A 61 -11.29 -16.51 -1.65
N ASP A 62 -11.75 -16.62 -0.40
CA ASP A 62 -12.71 -17.63 0.08
C ASP A 62 -14.15 -17.42 -0.44
N GLY A 63 -14.40 -16.34 -1.21
CA GLY A 63 -15.73 -16.02 -1.75
C GLY A 63 -16.71 -15.51 -0.70
N LYS A 64 -16.25 -15.07 0.48
CA LYS A 64 -17.13 -14.52 1.53
C LYS A 64 -17.54 -13.09 1.18
N ARG A 65 -18.84 -12.79 1.29
CA ARG A 65 -19.42 -11.46 0.98
C ARG A 65 -18.73 -10.31 1.74
N TYR A 66 -18.42 -10.50 3.02
CA TYR A 66 -17.75 -9.48 3.83
C TYR A 66 -16.29 -9.25 3.42
N GLY A 67 -15.63 -10.24 2.79
CA GLY A 67 -14.28 -10.09 2.27
C GLY A 67 -14.20 -9.06 1.14
N TRP A 68 -15.23 -9.02 0.27
CA TRP A 68 -15.33 -7.99 -0.77
C TRP A 68 -15.39 -6.58 -0.18
N SER A 69 -16.26 -6.35 0.80
CA SER A 69 -16.41 -5.03 1.43
C SER A 69 -15.14 -4.60 2.18
N LEU A 70 -14.52 -5.52 2.93
CA LEU A 70 -13.30 -5.25 3.66
C LEU A 70 -12.13 -4.92 2.72
N LEU A 71 -11.92 -5.74 1.69
CA LEU A 71 -10.85 -5.50 0.72
C LEU A 71 -11.09 -4.18 -0.04
N LEU A 72 -12.33 -3.90 -0.44
CA LEU A 72 -12.67 -2.63 -1.09
C LEU A 72 -12.37 -1.44 -0.18
N SER A 73 -12.76 -1.51 1.09
CA SER A 73 -12.52 -0.42 2.04
C SER A 73 -11.04 -0.17 2.29
N PHE A 74 -10.23 -1.24 2.38
CA PHE A 74 -8.78 -1.14 2.46
C PHE A 74 -8.19 -0.49 1.20
N LEU A 75 -8.58 -0.97 0.01
CA LEU A 75 -8.09 -0.43 -1.26
C LEU A 75 -8.44 1.05 -1.42
N SER A 76 -9.65 1.46 -1.05
CA SER A 76 -10.06 2.87 -1.03
C SER A 76 -9.18 3.70 -0.10
N ALA A 77 -8.94 3.23 1.13
CA ALA A 77 -8.07 3.93 2.07
C ALA A 77 -6.64 4.06 1.53
N GLN A 78 -6.11 2.99 0.90
CA GLN A 78 -4.78 2.98 0.29
C GLN A 78 -4.69 4.01 -0.85
N VAL A 79 -5.66 4.00 -1.76
CA VAL A 79 -5.70 4.93 -2.89
C VAL A 79 -5.84 6.37 -2.41
N LEU A 80 -6.68 6.64 -1.41
CA LEU A 80 -6.82 7.97 -0.82
C LEU A 80 -5.53 8.44 -0.14
N PHE A 81 -4.85 7.57 0.60
CA PHE A 81 -3.60 7.90 1.28
C PHE A 81 -2.48 8.30 0.29
N TYR A 82 -2.25 7.49 -0.74
CA TYR A 82 -1.25 7.80 -1.77
C TYR A 82 -1.69 8.95 -2.68
N GLY A 83 -2.98 9.02 -3.02
CA GLY A 83 -3.55 10.12 -3.79
C GLY A 83 -3.38 11.46 -3.09
N HIS A 84 -3.62 11.51 -1.77
CA HIS A 84 -3.37 12.69 -0.95
C HIS A 84 -1.88 13.07 -0.95
N SER A 85 -0.97 12.10 -0.82
CA SER A 85 0.48 12.35 -0.91
C SER A 85 0.88 12.91 -2.28
N LEU A 86 0.28 12.42 -3.36
CA LEU A 86 0.52 12.88 -4.72
C LEU A 86 -0.02 14.30 -4.94
N VAL A 87 -1.20 14.63 -4.41
CA VAL A 87 -1.74 16.00 -4.41
C VAL A 87 -0.80 16.95 -3.64
N LEU A 88 -0.35 16.56 -2.45
CA LEU A 88 0.64 17.34 -1.70
C LEU A 88 1.95 17.53 -2.48
N SER A 89 2.34 16.55 -3.31
CA SER A 89 3.50 16.65 -4.21
C SER A 89 3.36 17.75 -5.24
N PHE A 90 2.18 17.90 -5.84
CA PHE A 90 1.91 18.95 -6.82
C PHE A 90 2.04 20.35 -6.22
N PHE A 91 1.77 20.50 -4.91
CA PHE A 91 1.98 21.74 -4.17
C PHE A 91 3.37 21.85 -3.52
N GLY A 92 4.31 20.96 -3.88
CA GLY A 92 5.72 21.01 -3.46
C GLY A 92 6.08 20.21 -2.20
N GLY A 93 5.17 19.40 -1.64
CA GLY A 93 5.33 18.74 -0.33
C GLY A 93 5.28 17.21 -0.31
N GLY A 94 5.38 16.51 -1.43
CA GLY A 94 5.10 15.04 -1.49
C GLY A 94 6.05 14.20 -2.37
N THR A 95 5.68 12.94 -2.60
CA THR A 95 6.40 11.86 -3.33
C THR A 95 7.19 12.28 -4.57
N ILE A 96 6.71 13.18 -5.44
CA ILE A 96 7.48 13.61 -6.63
C ILE A 96 8.68 14.48 -6.24
N ALA A 97 8.58 15.28 -5.17
CA ALA A 97 9.73 15.99 -4.62
C ALA A 97 10.73 15.02 -3.96
N GLN A 98 10.26 13.85 -3.50
CA GLN A 98 11.10 12.79 -2.94
C GLN A 98 11.82 11.95 -4.02
N LEU A 99 11.35 11.96 -5.27
CA LEU A 99 12.09 11.40 -6.41
C LEU A 99 13.32 12.24 -6.80
N ARG A 100 13.44 13.48 -6.30
CA ARG A 100 14.69 14.28 -6.36
C ARG A 100 15.71 13.88 -5.30
N THR A 101 15.46 12.82 -4.52
CA THR A 101 16.45 12.31 -3.58
C THR A 101 17.65 11.73 -4.34
N HIS A 102 18.86 12.01 -3.85
CA HIS A 102 20.10 11.51 -4.45
C HIS A 102 20.42 10.06 -4.03
N SER A 103 19.59 9.42 -3.20
CA SER A 103 19.81 8.05 -2.72
C SER A 103 19.08 7.04 -3.62
N PRO A 104 19.80 6.18 -4.37
CA PRO A 104 19.19 5.13 -5.19
C PRO A 104 18.32 4.17 -4.37
N PHE A 105 18.65 3.98 -3.10
CA PHE A 105 17.89 3.15 -2.18
C PHE A 105 16.50 3.73 -1.88
N LEU A 106 16.41 5.03 -1.59
CA LEU A 106 15.12 5.69 -1.35
C LEU A 106 14.26 5.69 -2.60
N LEU A 107 14.86 5.86 -3.78
CA LEU A 107 14.17 5.78 -5.06
C LEU A 107 13.48 4.42 -5.24
N VAL A 108 14.16 3.31 -4.94
CA VAL A 108 13.56 1.96 -5.03
C VAL A 108 12.37 1.82 -4.07
N ILE A 109 12.48 2.33 -2.84
CA ILE A 109 11.40 2.27 -1.85
C ILE A 109 10.18 3.08 -2.31
N PHE A 110 10.39 4.27 -2.87
CA PHE A 110 9.29 5.07 -3.42
C PHE A 110 8.65 4.41 -4.63
N LEU A 111 9.43 3.81 -5.53
CA LEU A 111 8.89 3.04 -6.65
C LEU A 111 8.04 1.85 -6.19
N ILE A 112 8.41 1.17 -5.10
CA ILE A 112 7.58 0.13 -4.48
C ILE A 112 6.24 0.71 -4.01
N GLY A 113 6.27 1.89 -3.38
CA GLY A 113 5.07 2.62 -2.96
C GLY A 113 4.16 2.99 -4.13
N ASP A 114 4.73 3.56 -5.20
CA ASP A 114 4.02 3.95 -6.41
C ASP A 114 3.43 2.74 -7.15
N LEU A 115 4.18 1.64 -7.25
CA LEU A 115 3.70 0.38 -7.81
C LEU A 115 2.51 -0.15 -7.00
N ASN A 116 2.62 -0.14 -5.67
CA ASN A 116 1.53 -0.56 -4.79
C ASN A 116 0.28 0.32 -4.95
N PHE A 117 0.45 1.64 -5.11
CA PHE A 117 -0.66 2.54 -5.39
C PHE A 117 -1.36 2.21 -6.72
N LEU A 118 -0.61 2.06 -7.81
CA LEU A 118 -1.16 1.72 -9.13
C LEU A 118 -1.90 0.39 -9.10
N VAL A 119 -1.32 -0.63 -8.45
CA VAL A 119 -1.95 -1.95 -8.28
C VAL A 119 -3.23 -1.82 -7.46
N ALA A 120 -3.20 -1.11 -6.33
CA ALA A 120 -4.38 -0.91 -5.49
C ALA A 120 -5.51 -0.19 -6.24
N MET A 121 -5.18 0.85 -7.02
CA MET A 121 -6.12 1.60 -7.84
C MET A 121 -6.75 0.71 -8.93
N TYR A 122 -5.94 -0.08 -9.63
CA TYR A 122 -6.43 -1.03 -10.63
C TYR A 122 -7.42 -2.02 -10.02
N TYR A 123 -7.09 -2.64 -8.88
CA TYR A 123 -7.97 -3.62 -8.24
C TYR A 123 -9.23 -2.99 -7.65
N LEU A 124 -9.15 -1.76 -7.13
CA LEU A 124 -10.32 -1.02 -6.65
C LEU A 124 -11.32 -0.80 -7.79
N VAL A 125 -10.85 -0.25 -8.91
CA VAL A 125 -11.66 0.01 -10.10
C VAL A 125 -12.25 -1.28 -10.65
N TRP A 126 -11.44 -2.33 -10.75
CA TRP A 126 -11.89 -3.65 -11.19
C TRP A 126 -13.00 -4.24 -10.29
N MET A 127 -12.86 -4.15 -8.97
CA MET A 127 -13.87 -4.64 -8.02
C MET A 127 -15.19 -3.85 -8.13
N LEU A 128 -15.12 -2.54 -8.36
CA LEU A 128 -16.30 -1.68 -8.54
C LEU A 128 -17.03 -2.00 -9.85
N TYR A 129 -16.31 -2.14 -10.96
CA TYR A 129 -16.91 -2.52 -12.25
C TYR A 129 -17.54 -3.91 -12.22
N LYS A 130 -16.89 -4.88 -11.57
CA LYS A 130 -17.43 -6.25 -11.48
C LYS A 130 -18.72 -6.32 -10.67
N ARG A 131 -18.96 -5.41 -9.72
CA ARG A 131 -20.22 -5.37 -8.94
C ARG A 131 -21.43 -4.95 -9.78
N GLN A 132 -21.22 -4.20 -10.87
CA GLN A 132 -22.29 -3.69 -11.74
C GLN A 132 -22.77 -4.70 -12.79
N ARG A 133 -22.09 -5.85 -12.93
CA ARG A 133 -22.44 -6.95 -13.83
C ARG A 133 -22.80 -8.20 -13.03
#